data_AF-A0A7C1R5A4-F1
#
_entry.id   AF-A0A7C1R5A4-F1
#
_cell.length_a   1.000
_cell.length_b   1.000
_cell.length_c   1.000
_cell.angle_alpha   90.00
_cell.angle_beta   90.00
_cell.angle_gamma   90.00
#
_symmetry.space_group_name_H-M   'P 1'
#
loop_
_entity.id
_entity.type
_entity.pdbx_description
1 polymer ?
#
loop_
_entity_poly.entity_id
_entity_poly.type
_entity_poly.pdbx_seq_one_letter_code
_entity_poly.pdbx_strand_id
1 'polypeptide(L)' 'MKFCPDCDNILIPENGNLFCRTCKKEFEFDHDKNDYIIVKKITHLENEFEPIIPVSYTHL' A
#
# COMPACT_ATOMS: atom_id res chain seq x y z
N MET A 1 9.86 -4.56 1.43
CA MET A 1 8.95 -5.66 1.86
C MET A 1 9.80 -6.72 2.56
N LYS A 2 9.47 -7.12 3.79
CA LYS A 2 10.24 -8.12 4.59
C LYS A 2 9.45 -9.43 4.72
N PHE A 3 10.17 -10.54 4.76
CA PHE A 3 9.63 -11.90 4.88
C PHE A 3 10.06 -12.56 6.19
N CYS A 4 9.26 -13.49 6.68
CA CYS A 4 9.53 -14.22 7.91
C CYS A 4 10.67 -15.22 7.67
N PRO A 5 11.75 -15.20 8.47
CA PRO A 5 12.92 -16.06 8.25
C PRO A 5 12.64 -17.55 8.52
N ASP A 6 11.53 -17.88 9.19
CA ASP A 6 11.18 -19.26 9.52
C ASP A 6 10.26 -19.92 8.47
N CYS A 7 9.43 -19.13 7.80
CA CYS A 7 8.33 -19.65 6.97
C CYS A 7 8.10 -18.89 5.66
N ASP A 8 9.02 -17.99 5.29
CA ASP A 8 9.06 -17.20 4.05
C ASP A 8 7.76 -16.44 3.69
N ASN A 9 6.84 -16.31 4.64
CA ASN A 9 5.61 -15.53 4.48
C ASN A 9 5.87 -14.05 4.73
N ILE A 10 5.04 -13.20 4.11
CA ILE A 10 5.13 -11.74 4.27
C ILE A 10 4.90 -11.36 5.73
N LEU A 11 5.77 -10.49 6.25
CA LEU A 11 5.59 -9.84 7.55
C LEU A 11 4.69 -8.60 7.40
N ILE A 12 3.74 -8.45 8.31
CA ILE A 12 2.75 -7.36 8.30
C ILE A 12 3.06 -6.42 9.47
N PRO A 13 3.09 -5.09 9.27
CA PRO A 13 3.22 -4.15 10.37
C PRO A 13 2.04 -4.23 11.34
N GLU A 14 2.31 -4.40 12.63
CA GLU A 14 1.31 -4.44 13.71
C GLU A 14 1.91 -3.81 14.98
N ASN A 15 1.24 -2.81 15.57
CA ASN A 15 1.68 -2.11 16.80
C ASN A 15 3.12 -1.56 16.77
N GLY A 16 3.62 -1.19 15.60
CA GLY A 16 5.00 -0.71 15.45
C GLY A 16 6.05 -1.82 15.34
N ASN A 17 5.64 -3.10 15.30
CA ASN A 17 6.48 -4.25 15.02
C ASN A 17 6.05 -4.94 13.71
N LEU A 18 6.79 -5.96 13.30
CA LEU A 18 6.45 -6.83 12.17
C LEU A 18 5.93 -8.17 12.67
N PHE A 19 4.74 -8.56 12.23
CA PHE A 19 4.08 -9.79 12.63
C PHE A 19 3.96 -10.79 11.48
N CYS A 20 4.32 -12.04 11.75
CA CYS A 20 4.07 -13.16 10.85
C CYS A 20 2.75 -13.86 11.22
N ARG A 21 1.74 -13.83 10.34
CA ARG A 21 0.46 -14.51 10.60
C ARG A 21 0.55 -16.04 10.62
N THR A 22 1.47 -16.62 9.85
CA THR A 22 1.67 -18.07 9.75
C THR A 22 2.38 -18.60 10.99
N CYS A 23 3.49 -17.95 11.36
CA CYS A 23 4.34 -18.39 12.45
C CYS A 23 3.91 -17.81 13.82
N LYS A 24 3.01 -16.81 13.85
CA LYS A 24 2.53 -16.08 15.06
C LYS A 24 3.67 -15.45 15.87
N LYS A 25 4.73 -15.03 15.18
CA LYS A 25 5.93 -14.40 15.77
C LYS A 25 5.95 -12.91 15.45
N GLU A 26 6.45 -12.14 16.42
CA GLU A 26 6.75 -10.72 16.29
C GLU A 26 8.24 -10.49 16.06
N PHE A 27 8.55 -9.51 15.23
CA PHE A 27 9.88 -9.09 14.86
C PHE A 27 9.98 -7.58 15.03
N GLU A 28 11.10 -7.09 15.55
CA GLU A 28 11.31 -5.66 15.73
C GLU A 28 11.30 -4.93 14.39
N PHE A 29 10.53 -3.85 14.32
CA PHE A 29 10.54 -2.97 13.16
C PHE A 29 11.61 -1.90 13.39
N ASP A 30 12.74 -2.05 12.69
CA ASP A 30 13.76 -1.02 12.62
C ASP A 30 13.21 0.22 11.89
N HIS A 31 12.76 1.19 12.67
CA HIS A 31 12.15 2.44 12.21
C HIS A 31 13.13 3.38 11.48
N ASP A 32 14.44 3.12 11.56
CA ASP A 32 15.48 3.99 10.98
C ASP A 32 15.62 3.84 9.46
N LYS A 33 15.01 2.80 8.86
CA LYS A 33 15.06 2.60 7.41
C LYS A 33 13.79 3.14 6.75
N ASN A 34 13.94 4.26 6.05
CA ASN A 34 13.00 4.92 5.14
C ASN A 34 12.46 4.02 3.97
N ASP A 35 12.34 2.72 4.15
CA ASP A 35 12.08 1.71 3.11
C ASP A 35 10.58 1.49 2.79
N TYR A 36 9.66 2.26 3.40
CA TYR A 36 8.21 2.03 3.26
C TYR A 36 7.35 3.26 3.00
N ILE A 37 7.93 4.43 2.69
CA ILE A 37 7.11 5.52 2.18
C ILE A 37 6.82 5.23 0.70
N ILE A 38 5.68 4.60 0.42
CA ILE A 38 5.11 4.59 -0.93
C ILE A 38 4.61 6.03 -1.18
N VAL A 39 5.52 6.93 -1.55
CA VAL A 39 5.15 8.24 -2.09
C VAL A 39 4.61 7.99 -3.49
N LYS A 40 3.32 7.67 -3.60
CA LYS A 40 2.64 7.71 -4.90
C LYS A 40 2.53 9.19 -5.27
N LYS A 41 3.57 9.75 -5.90
CA LYS A 41 3.49 11.08 -6.53
C LYS A 41 2.51 10.94 -7.70
N ILE A 42 1.25 11.27 -7.47
CA ILE A 42 0.28 11.40 -8.55
C ILE A 42 0.57 12.75 -9.20
N THR A 43 1.49 12.75 -10.17
CA THR A 43 1.72 13.90 -11.04
C THR A 43 0.50 14.00 -11.95
N HIS A 44 -0.47 14.84 -11.60
CA HIS A 44 -1.54 15.18 -12.54
C HIS A 44 -0.87 16.04 -13.62
N LEU A 45 -0.67 15.49 -14.82
CA LEU A 45 -0.35 16.31 -15.98
C LEU A 45 -1.63 17.11 -16.28
N GLU A 46 -1.52 18.44 -16.28
CA GLU A 46 -2.65 19.37 -16.48
C GLU A 46 -3.39 19.16 -17.82
N ASN A 47 -2.85 18.31 -18.71
CA ASN A 47 -3.42 17.92 -19.99
C ASN A 47 -4.20 16.58 -19.98
N GLU A 48 -4.34 15.90 -18.85
CA GLU A 48 -5.14 14.65 -18.72
C GLU A 48 -6.58 14.90 -18.24
N PHE A 49 -7.16 16.06 -18.57
CA PHE A 49 -8.61 16.26 -18.40
C PHE A 49 -9.33 15.57 -19.56
N GLU A 50 -9.58 14.27 -19.43
CA GLU A 50 -10.64 13.65 -20.23
C GLU A 50 -11.99 14.26 -19.80
N PRO A 51 -12.79 14.78 -20.74
CA PRO A 51 -14.07 15.37 -20.39
C PRO A 51 -14.98 14.28 -19.82
N ILE A 52 -15.46 14.48 -18.60
CA ILE A 52 -16.55 13.67 -18.04
C ILE A 52 -17.79 13.96 -18.88
N ILE A 53 -18.22 13.01 -19.70
CA ILE A 53 -19.42 13.14 -20.53
C ILE A 53 -20.62 12.71 -19.66
N PRO A 54 -21.48 13.62 -19.20
CA PRO A 54 -22.70 13.22 -18.51
C PRO A 54 -23.66 12.58 -19.52
N VAL A 55 -23.95 11.30 -19.36
CA VAL A 55 -25.07 10.64 -20.06
C VAL A 55 -26.38 11.11 -19.43
N SER A 56 -27.04 12.08 -20.07
CA SER A 56 -28.42 12.46 -19.74
C SER A 56 -29.38 11.46 -20.35
N TYR A 57 -30.01 10.63 -19.50
CA TYR A 57 -31.17 9.84 -19.90
C TYR A 57 -32.36 10.77 -20.13
N THR A 58 -32.60 11.18 -21.37
CA THR A 58 -33.91 11.73 -21.76
C THR A 58 -34.89 10.56 -21.86
N HIS A 59 -35.73 10.40 -20.84
CA HIS A 59 -36.93 9.58 -20.94
C HIS A 59 -37.90 10.25 -21.92
N LEU A 60 -38.16 9.56 -23.04
CA LEU A 60 -39.29 9.80 -23.96
C LEU A 60 -40.60 9.37 -23.32
#